data_AF-A0A7S2UPB0-F1
#
_entry.id   AF-A0A7S2UPB0-F1
#
_cell.length_a   1.000
_cell.length_b   1.000
_cell.length_c   1.000
_cell.angle_alpha   90.00
_cell.angle_beta   90.00
_cell.angle_gamma   90.00
#
_symmetry.space_group_name_H-M   'P 1'
#
loop_
_entity.id
_entity.type
_entity.pdbx_description
1 polymer ?
#
loop_
_entity_poly.entity_id
_entity_poly.type
_entity_poly.pdbx_seq_one_letter_code
_entity_poly.pdbx_strand_id
1 'polypeptide(L)'
;MDQLIPIASKLQDVLGALGGNTTLDLPQIVVVGGQSSGKSSVLEGIVGRSFLPRGSGIVTRRPLILQLYNTATPPPCDESGEFQDSSFETEEKKDPYEFRELTDGETRSLDEIEEWGEFMHIQGRKFFSFKEIREEIERDTERVVGNNKGIHRTPIYLKIFSPLVLPLTLVDLPGFAKVAVGDQPEDIEEQIRDMCLEYISNPNAIILAVTGANTDLANSDALQIARQVDPDGERTVGVLTKLDLMDPGTDASEMLQ
;
A
#
# COMPACT_ATOMS: atom_id res chain seq x y z
N MET A 1 -14.48 -1.48 4.11
CA MET A 1 -14.04 -0.48 3.10
C MET A 1 -15.17 -0.13 2.13
N ASP A 2 -16.10 -1.05 1.90
CA ASP A 2 -17.17 -0.95 0.88
C ASP A 2 -18.09 0.28 1.04
N GLN A 3 -18.33 0.76 2.26
CA GLN A 3 -19.10 1.99 2.50
C GLN A 3 -18.27 3.27 2.32
N LEU A 4 -16.95 3.19 2.45
CA LEU A 4 -16.06 4.35 2.38
C LEU A 4 -15.80 4.76 0.93
N ILE A 5 -15.78 3.79 0.00
CA ILE A 5 -15.59 4.03 -1.44
C ILE A 5 -16.64 5.00 -2.00
N PRO A 6 -17.96 4.73 -1.88
CA PRO A 6 -18.98 5.64 -2.40
C PRO A 6 -19.00 6.99 -1.67
N ILE A 7 -18.60 7.05 -0.39
CA ILE A 7 -18.51 8.31 0.35
C ILE A 7 -17.33 9.14 -0.17
N ALA A 8 -16.15 8.55 -0.28
CA ALA A 8 -14.94 9.21 -0.78
C ALA A 8 -15.14 9.70 -2.22
N SER A 9 -15.76 8.86 -3.06
CA SER A 9 -16.14 9.19 -4.44
C SER A 9 -17.08 10.39 -4.49
N LYS A 10 -18.17 10.38 -3.71
CA LYS A 10 -19.10 11.51 -3.63
C LYS A 10 -18.43 12.79 -3.14
N LEU A 11 -17.49 12.69 -2.20
CA LEU A 11 -16.77 13.83 -1.66
C LEU A 11 -15.82 14.42 -2.71
N GLN A 12 -15.14 13.57 -3.49
CA GLN A 12 -14.33 13.98 -4.65
C GLN A 12 -15.19 14.65 -5.73
N ASP A 13 -16.35 14.08 -6.06
CA ASP A 13 -17.28 14.63 -7.05
C ASP A 13 -17.81 16.02 -6.63
N VAL A 14 -18.17 16.19 -5.36
CA VAL A 14 -18.61 17.48 -4.81
C VAL A 14 -17.48 18.52 -4.84
N LEU A 15 -16.26 18.12 -4.49
CA LEU A 15 -15.11 19.03 -4.53
C LEU A 15 -14.75 19.43 -5.96
N GLY A 16 -14.82 18.50 -6.91
CA GLY A 16 -14.63 18.77 -8.34
C GLY A 16 -15.71 19.70 -8.92
N ALA A 17 -16.98 19.49 -8.54
CA ALA A 17 -18.11 20.31 -8.99
C ALA A 17 -18.06 21.76 -8.48
N LEU A 18 -17.39 22.00 -7.35
CA LEU A 18 -17.22 23.34 -6.77
C LEU A 18 -16.09 24.16 -7.45
N GLY A 19 -15.44 23.63 -8.49
CA GLY A 19 -14.40 24.33 -9.24
C GLY A 19 -13.11 24.55 -8.45
N GLY A 20 -12.98 23.88 -7.29
CA GLY A 20 -11.74 23.85 -6.54
C GLY A 20 -10.88 22.69 -7.03
N ASN A 21 -9.66 22.98 -7.50
CA ASN A 21 -8.58 21.99 -7.65
C ASN A 21 -8.11 21.41 -6.30
N THR A 22 -8.98 21.35 -5.29
CA THR A 22 -8.75 20.68 -4.02
C THR A 22 -8.99 19.20 -4.20
N THR A 23 -8.01 18.51 -4.78
CA THR A 23 -7.85 17.09 -4.56
C THR A 23 -7.73 16.87 -3.05
N LEU A 24 -8.56 16.02 -2.46
CA LEU A 24 -8.37 15.59 -1.08
C LEU A 24 -6.95 15.03 -0.97
N ASP A 25 -6.08 15.72 -0.24
CA ASP A 25 -4.72 15.26 0.01
C ASP A 25 -4.79 14.14 1.05
N LEU A 26 -5.13 12.93 0.59
CA LEU A 26 -5.24 11.76 1.44
C LEU A 26 -3.85 11.43 1.99
N PRO A 27 -3.73 11.19 3.31
CA PRO A 27 -2.45 10.89 3.91
C PRO A 27 -1.85 9.62 3.30
N GLN A 28 -0.55 9.62 3.10
CA GLN A 28 0.17 8.40 2.73
C GLN A 28 0.21 7.44 3.93
N ILE A 29 0.05 6.14 3.68
CA ILE A 29 0.17 5.12 4.71
C ILE A 29 1.56 4.49 4.61
N VAL A 30 2.41 4.75 5.59
CA VAL A 30 3.79 4.26 5.62
C VAL A 30 3.90 3.11 6.62
N VAL A 31 4.36 1.95 6.14
CA VAL A 31 4.49 0.75 6.97
C VAL A 31 5.92 0.60 7.46
N VAL A 32 6.11 0.65 8.78
CA VAL A 32 7.41 0.49 9.44
C VAL A 32 7.38 -0.68 10.41
N GLY A 33 8.49 -1.40 10.52
CA GLY A 33 8.55 -2.59 11.36
C GLY A 33 9.77 -3.46 11.14
N GLY A 34 10.12 -4.25 12.16
CA GLY A 34 11.25 -5.16 12.09
C GLY A 34 11.18 -6.13 10.91
N GLN A 35 12.32 -6.67 10.49
CA GLN A 35 12.35 -7.73 9.48
C GLN A 35 11.42 -8.88 9.91
N SER A 36 10.65 -9.43 8.96
CA SER A 36 9.67 -10.50 9.24
C SER A 36 8.52 -10.11 10.20
N SER A 37 8.35 -8.84 10.59
CA SER A 37 7.22 -8.44 11.45
C SER A 37 5.85 -8.54 10.78
N GLY A 38 5.77 -8.89 9.50
CA GLY A 38 4.51 -9.05 8.77
C GLY A 38 4.04 -7.81 8.00
N LYS A 39 4.91 -6.80 7.80
CA LYS A 39 4.62 -5.58 7.02
C LYS A 39 3.93 -5.86 5.68
N SER A 40 4.55 -6.70 4.84
CA SER A 40 4.01 -7.04 3.54
C SER A 40 2.67 -7.78 3.65
N SER A 41 2.48 -8.61 4.68
CA SER A 41 1.19 -9.26 4.94
C SER A 41 0.10 -8.27 5.35
N VAL A 42 0.44 -7.24 6.14
CA VAL A 42 -0.50 -6.17 6.52
C VAL A 42 -0.92 -5.38 5.28
N LEU A 43 0.04 -5.01 4.42
CA LEU A 43 -0.23 -4.34 3.16
C LEU A 43 -1.10 -5.17 2.22
N GLU A 44 -0.77 -6.44 2.04
CA GLU A 44 -1.56 -7.38 1.23
C GLU A 44 -2.97 -7.58 1.81
N GLY A 45 -3.13 -7.52 3.14
CA GLY A 45 -4.43 -7.54 3.80
C GLY A 45 -5.28 -6.30 3.52
N ILE A 46 -4.65 -5.11 3.45
CA ILE A 46 -5.34 -3.87 3.06
C ILE A 46 -5.78 -3.92 1.60
N VAL A 47 -4.93 -4.44 0.72
CA VAL A 47 -5.23 -4.55 -0.73
C VAL A 47 -6.13 -5.77 -1.04
N GLY A 48 -6.21 -6.75 -0.13
CA GLY A 48 -6.99 -7.98 -0.31
C GLY A 48 -6.37 -9.00 -1.28
N ARG A 49 -5.14 -8.78 -1.74
CA ARG A 49 -4.44 -9.61 -2.74
C ARG A 49 -2.96 -9.76 -2.40
N SER A 50 -2.36 -10.88 -2.80
CA SER A 50 -0.93 -11.13 -2.60
C SER A 50 -0.11 -10.83 -3.85
N PHE A 51 0.68 -9.76 -3.81
CA PHE A 51 1.62 -9.33 -4.88
C PHE A 51 2.99 -8.96 -4.33
N LEU A 52 3.14 -8.82 -3.01
CA LEU A 52 4.43 -8.46 -2.44
C LEU A 52 5.33 -9.72 -2.44
N PRO A 53 6.63 -9.58 -2.71
CA PRO A 53 7.59 -10.65 -2.55
C PRO A 53 7.57 -11.23 -1.14
N ARG A 54 7.78 -12.55 -1.01
CA ARG A 54 7.85 -13.25 0.28
C ARG A 54 9.04 -14.22 0.26
N GLY A 55 9.85 -14.20 1.32
CA GLY A 55 11.05 -15.03 1.41
C GLY A 55 11.78 -14.92 2.75
N SER A 56 12.87 -15.66 2.90
CA SER A 56 13.79 -15.53 4.03
C SER A 56 14.86 -14.45 3.75
N GLY A 57 15.27 -13.70 4.77
CA GLY A 57 16.19 -12.56 4.61
C GLY A 57 15.48 -11.21 4.43
N ILE A 58 16.21 -10.17 4.00
CA ILE A 58 15.62 -8.86 3.69
C ILE A 58 14.94 -8.98 2.31
N VAL A 59 13.62 -9.13 2.34
CA VAL A 59 12.80 -9.30 1.13
C VAL A 59 12.61 -7.96 0.42
N THR A 60 12.15 -6.95 1.17
CA THR A 60 12.01 -5.57 0.69
C THR A 60 13.35 -4.85 0.81
N ARG A 61 14.11 -4.73 -0.29
CA ARG A 61 15.43 -4.05 -0.34
C ARG A 61 15.38 -2.61 -0.88
N ARG A 62 14.22 -2.18 -1.36
CA ARG A 62 13.94 -0.85 -1.89
C ARG A 62 12.55 -0.43 -1.39
N PRO A 63 12.30 0.86 -1.16
CA PRO A 63 10.95 1.34 -0.90
C PRO A 63 10.02 0.97 -2.06
N LEU A 64 8.80 0.52 -1.75
CA LEU A 64 7.75 0.33 -2.74
C LEU A 64 6.65 1.35 -2.48
N ILE A 65 6.44 2.24 -3.45
CA ILE A 65 5.35 3.21 -3.44
C ILE A 65 4.22 2.60 -4.26
N LEU A 66 3.20 2.15 -3.54
CA LEU A 66 1.99 1.56 -4.09
C LEU A 66 0.89 2.60 -4.12
N GLN A 67 0.41 2.94 -5.31
CA GLN A 67 -0.74 3.82 -5.49
C GLN A 67 -1.94 2.99 -5.95
N LEU A 68 -2.99 2.99 -5.15
CA LEU A 68 -4.26 2.39 -5.50
C LEU A 68 -5.10 3.43 -6.23
N TYR A 69 -5.70 3.02 -7.35
CA TYR A 69 -6.62 3.83 -8.14
C TYR A 69 -7.94 3.09 -8.27
N ASN A 70 -9.03 3.79 -7.99
CA ASN A 70 -10.35 3.25 -8.19
C ASN A 70 -10.76 3.42 -9.67
N THR A 71 -11.16 2.33 -10.34
CA THR A 71 -11.60 2.35 -11.75
C THR A 71 -13.11 2.49 -11.93
N ALA A 72 -13.89 2.37 -10.85
CA ALA A 72 -15.32 2.71 -10.85
C ALA A 72 -15.53 4.23 -10.81
N THR A 73 -14.53 4.99 -10.34
CA THR A 73 -14.46 6.44 -10.52
C THR A 73 -13.75 6.74 -11.84
N PRO A 74 -14.36 7.50 -12.77
CA PRO A 74 -13.65 7.93 -13.97
C PRO A 74 -12.43 8.76 -13.54
N PRO A 75 -11.25 8.56 -14.18
CA PRO A 75 -10.10 9.42 -13.92
C PRO A 75 -10.50 10.88 -14.18
N PRO A 76 -9.94 11.86 -13.44
CA PRO A 76 -10.11 13.27 -13.79
C PRO A 76 -9.63 13.42 -15.23
N CYS A 77 -10.55 13.83 -16.12
CA CYS A 77 -10.29 13.91 -17.55
C CYS A 77 -9.05 14.79 -17.80
N ASP A 78 -8.03 14.22 -18.43
CA ASP A 78 -6.88 14.99 -18.90
C ASP A 78 -7.35 16.03 -19.95
N GLU A 79 -6.91 17.28 -19.82
CA GLU A 79 -7.32 18.45 -20.63
C GLU A 79 -6.95 18.38 -22.13
N SER A 80 -6.53 17.23 -22.67
CA SER A 80 -6.40 17.06 -24.11
C SER A 80 -7.71 16.58 -24.71
N GLY A 81 -8.68 17.49 -24.77
CA GLY A 81 -9.92 17.30 -25.49
C GLY A 81 -9.67 17.10 -26.98
N GLU A 82 -9.59 15.85 -27.43
CA GLU A 82 -9.75 15.45 -28.83
C GLU A 82 -9.99 13.93 -28.86
N PHE A 83 -11.21 13.49 -29.22
CA PHE A 83 -11.40 12.67 -30.43
C PHE A 83 -12.87 12.53 -30.84
N GLN A 84 -13.01 12.33 -32.14
CA GLN A 84 -14.14 12.53 -33.04
C GLN A 84 -15.39 11.67 -32.78
N ASP A 85 -16.50 12.35 -33.02
CA ASP A 85 -17.84 11.83 -33.25
C ASP A 85 -17.88 10.79 -34.39
N SER A 86 -18.29 9.57 -34.08
CA SER A 86 -19.01 8.72 -35.05
C SER A 86 -19.84 7.65 -34.34
N SER A 87 -21.12 7.96 -34.16
CA SER A 87 -22.27 7.04 -34.26
C SER A 87 -22.21 5.71 -33.50
N PHE A 88 -22.87 5.63 -32.35
CA PHE A 88 -23.88 4.59 -32.07
C PHE A 88 -24.70 4.93 -30.81
N GLU A 89 -26.01 4.84 -30.98
CA GLU A 89 -27.12 4.67 -30.03
C GLU A 89 -27.07 5.31 -28.63
N THR A 90 -28.08 6.13 -28.37
CA THR A 90 -28.52 6.62 -27.05
C THR A 90 -28.83 5.46 -26.10
N GLU A 91 -27.84 5.02 -25.32
CA GLU A 91 -28.11 4.40 -24.04
C GLU A 91 -28.30 5.51 -22.99
N GLU A 92 -29.45 5.48 -22.32
CA GLU A 92 -29.69 6.29 -21.13
C GLU A 92 -28.53 6.10 -20.16
N LYS A 93 -27.76 7.17 -19.89
CA LYS A 93 -26.76 7.18 -18.83
C LYS A 93 -27.47 6.93 -17.50
N LYS A 94 -27.53 5.68 -17.07
CA LYS A 94 -27.92 5.31 -15.71
C LYS A 94 -26.84 5.77 -14.76
N ASP A 95 -27.29 6.41 -13.68
CA ASP A 95 -26.46 6.96 -12.62
C ASP A 95 -25.56 5.83 -12.07
N PRO A 96 -24.21 5.94 -12.13
CA PRO A 96 -23.31 4.86 -11.73
C PRO A 96 -23.38 4.52 -10.24
N TYR A 97 -24.12 5.33 -9.47
CA TYR A 97 -24.33 5.18 -8.03
C TYR A 97 -25.73 4.70 -7.63
N GLU A 98 -26.55 4.26 -8.60
CA GLU A 98 -27.84 3.65 -8.28
C GLU A 98 -27.62 2.28 -7.61
N PHE A 99 -27.79 2.25 -6.29
CA PHE A 99 -27.70 1.06 -5.47
C PHE A 99 -28.84 0.11 -5.84
N ARG A 100 -28.57 -0.83 -6.74
CA ARG A 100 -29.50 -1.91 -7.07
C ARG A 100 -29.61 -2.78 -5.82
N GLU A 101 -30.75 -2.73 -5.13
CA GLU A 101 -31.05 -3.65 -4.03
C GLU A 101 -30.70 -5.06 -4.50
N LEU A 102 -29.75 -5.70 -3.79
CA LEU A 102 -29.35 -7.08 -4.02
C LEU A 102 -30.58 -7.96 -3.74
N THR A 103 -31.40 -8.19 -4.76
CA THR A 103 -32.40 -9.25 -4.72
C THR A 103 -31.64 -10.57 -4.79
N ASP A 104 -31.87 -11.43 -3.79
CA ASP A 104 -31.30 -12.77 -3.65
C ASP A 104 -31.23 -13.51 -5.00
N GLY A 105 -30.05 -13.61 -5.61
CA GLY A 105 -29.83 -14.49 -6.77
C GLY A 105 -28.75 -14.12 -7.79
N GLU A 106 -28.26 -12.88 -7.86
CA GLU A 106 -27.25 -12.49 -8.86
C GLU A 106 -25.84 -12.40 -8.25
N THR A 107 -25.14 -13.54 -8.17
CA THR A 107 -23.70 -13.56 -7.93
C THR A 107 -23.00 -13.04 -9.18
N ARG A 108 -22.59 -11.76 -9.23
CA ARG A 108 -21.58 -11.34 -10.22
C ARG A 108 -20.35 -12.21 -9.99
N SER A 109 -19.96 -12.97 -11.01
CA SER A 109 -18.69 -13.68 -10.99
C SER A 109 -17.56 -12.66 -10.80
N LEU A 110 -16.71 -12.88 -9.82
CA LEU A 110 -15.49 -12.07 -9.58
C LEU A 110 -14.57 -11.99 -10.82
N ASP A 111 -14.81 -12.84 -11.82
CA ASP A 111 -14.06 -12.92 -13.08
C ASP A 111 -14.35 -11.77 -14.07
N GLU A 112 -15.37 -10.93 -13.84
CA GLU A 112 -15.69 -9.78 -14.71
C GLU A 112 -15.00 -8.47 -14.28
N ILE A 113 -14.30 -8.45 -13.14
CA ILE A 113 -13.63 -7.25 -12.65
C ILE A 113 -12.20 -7.20 -13.19
N GLU A 114 -11.94 -6.28 -14.12
CA GLU A 114 -10.61 -6.08 -14.70
C GLU A 114 -9.73 -5.28 -13.72
N GLU A 115 -8.86 -5.99 -12.99
CA GLU A 115 -7.81 -5.41 -12.13
C GLU A 115 -6.45 -5.50 -12.83
N TRP A 116 -5.64 -4.44 -12.75
CA TRP A 116 -4.28 -4.49 -13.30
C TRP A 116 -3.31 -3.60 -12.53
N GLY A 117 -2.02 -3.93 -12.65
CA GLY A 117 -0.91 -3.12 -12.18
C GLY A 117 -0.15 -2.43 -13.32
N GLU A 118 0.43 -1.28 -13.06
CA GLU A 118 1.36 -0.59 -13.96
C GLU A 118 2.59 -0.13 -13.19
N PHE A 119 3.78 -0.41 -13.74
CA PHE A 119 5.03 0.06 -13.16
C PHE A 119 5.51 1.31 -13.88
N MET A 120 6.00 2.30 -13.13
CA MET A 120 6.54 3.51 -13.75
C MET A 120 7.78 3.25 -14.61
N HIS A 121 8.59 2.23 -14.29
CA HIS A 121 9.75 1.86 -15.10
C HIS A 121 9.39 1.09 -16.39
N ILE A 122 8.12 0.71 -16.59
CA ILE A 122 7.64 0.00 -17.78
C ILE A 122 6.38 0.70 -18.31
N GLN A 123 6.59 1.70 -19.17
CA GLN A 123 5.49 2.51 -19.70
C GLN A 123 4.57 1.67 -20.61
N GLY A 124 3.26 1.79 -20.38
CA GLY A 124 2.22 1.20 -21.23
C GLY A 124 1.97 -0.30 -21.07
N ARG A 125 2.71 -1.00 -20.19
CA ARG A 125 2.46 -2.42 -19.90
C ARG A 125 1.53 -2.57 -18.70
N LYS A 126 0.38 -3.20 -18.92
CA LYS A 126 -0.55 -3.64 -17.87
C LYS A 126 -0.19 -5.05 -17.39
N PHE A 127 -0.20 -5.23 -16.08
CA PHE A 127 0.04 -6.50 -15.40
C PHE A 127 -1.26 -6.99 -14.78
N PHE A 128 -1.93 -7.94 -15.41
CA PHE A 128 -3.19 -8.52 -14.92
C PHE A 128 -2.97 -9.62 -13.88
N SER A 129 -1.72 -10.10 -13.77
CA SER A 129 -1.33 -11.17 -12.84
C SER A 129 -0.52 -10.60 -11.68
N PHE A 130 -1.03 -10.74 -10.46
CA PHE A 130 -0.29 -10.37 -9.24
C PHE A 130 1.02 -11.16 -9.07
N LYS A 131 1.11 -12.36 -9.68
CA LYS A 131 2.36 -13.11 -9.77
C LYS A 131 3.39 -12.40 -10.65
N GLU A 132 2.98 -11.87 -11.80
CA GLU A 132 3.89 -11.10 -12.65
C GLU A 132 4.32 -9.79 -11.99
N ILE A 133 3.42 -9.14 -11.23
CA ILE A 133 3.76 -7.97 -10.41
C ILE A 133 4.86 -8.31 -9.41
N ARG A 134 4.72 -9.42 -8.68
CA ARG A 134 5.74 -9.89 -7.73
C ARG A 134 7.09 -10.12 -8.41
N GLU A 135 7.08 -10.90 -9.50
CA GLU A 135 8.28 -11.23 -10.26
C GLU A 135 8.96 -9.96 -10.82
N GLU A 136 8.17 -8.96 -11.21
CA GLU A 136 8.69 -7.66 -11.66
C GLU A 136 9.35 -6.87 -10.53
N ILE A 137 8.76 -6.84 -9.33
CA ILE A 137 9.36 -6.18 -8.16
C ILE A 137 10.72 -6.80 -7.84
N GLU A 138 10.79 -8.13 -7.83
CA GLU A 138 12.03 -8.87 -7.58
C GLU A 138 13.08 -8.56 -8.67
N ARG A 139 12.68 -8.66 -9.94
CA ARG A 139 13.55 -8.38 -11.08
C ARG A 139 14.07 -6.94 -11.10
N ASP A 140 13.22 -5.95 -10.85
CA ASP A 140 13.64 -4.54 -10.82
C ASP A 140 14.53 -4.23 -9.62
N THR A 141 14.29 -4.90 -8.49
CA THR A 141 15.16 -4.82 -7.32
C THR A 141 16.55 -5.37 -7.64
N GLU A 142 16.64 -6.56 -8.22
CA GLU A 142 17.92 -7.18 -8.62
C GLU A 142 18.65 -6.37 -9.68
N ARG A 143 17.92 -5.76 -10.62
CA ARG A 143 18.51 -4.89 -11.66
C ARG A 143 19.23 -3.68 -11.06
N VAL A 144 18.70 -3.08 -10.00
CA VAL A 144 19.24 -1.84 -9.38
C VAL A 144 20.26 -2.14 -8.29
N VAL A 145 19.96 -3.09 -7.40
CA VAL A 145 20.80 -3.42 -6.24
C VAL A 145 21.90 -4.42 -6.64
N GLY A 146 21.69 -5.18 -7.71
CA GLY A 146 22.56 -6.29 -8.11
C GLY A 146 22.39 -7.52 -7.21
N ASN A 147 23.40 -8.41 -7.28
CA ASN A 147 23.49 -9.59 -6.43
C ASN A 147 24.00 -9.27 -5.01
N ASN A 148 24.42 -8.02 -4.76
CA ASN A 148 24.74 -7.58 -3.41
C ASN A 148 23.46 -7.51 -2.58
N LYS A 149 23.51 -8.00 -1.34
CA LYS A 149 22.36 -8.05 -0.42
C LYS A 149 22.03 -6.70 0.23
N GLY A 150 22.54 -5.59 -0.34
CA GLY A 150 22.34 -4.23 0.15
C GLY A 150 20.93 -3.70 -0.10
N ILE A 151 20.72 -2.44 0.28
CA ILE A 151 19.48 -1.69 0.03
C ILE A 151 19.74 -0.53 -0.94
N HIS A 152 18.69 0.01 -1.53
CA HIS A 152 18.80 1.22 -2.35
C HIS A 152 17.62 2.16 -2.09
N ARG A 153 17.88 3.47 -2.04
CA ARG A 153 16.88 4.50 -1.71
C ARG A 153 15.89 4.78 -2.84
N THR A 154 16.24 4.49 -4.09
CA THR A 154 15.32 4.71 -5.22
C THR A 154 14.09 3.79 -5.11
N PRO A 155 12.88 4.35 -4.98
CA PRO A 155 11.67 3.57 -4.85
C PRO A 155 11.32 2.81 -6.13
N ILE A 156 10.49 1.78 -5.98
CA ILE A 156 9.71 1.17 -7.06
C ILE A 156 8.32 1.81 -7.01
N TYR A 157 7.86 2.37 -8.12
CA TYR A 157 6.51 2.94 -8.22
C TYR A 157 5.59 1.95 -8.93
N LEU A 158 4.55 1.51 -8.22
CA LEU A 158 3.52 0.60 -8.71
C LEU A 158 2.15 1.26 -8.55
N LYS A 159 1.39 1.32 -9.64
CA LYS A 159 -0.02 1.69 -9.62
C LYS A 159 -0.85 0.43 -9.72
N ILE A 160 -1.86 0.27 -8.87
CA ILE A 160 -2.86 -0.81 -8.98
C ILE A 160 -4.21 -0.16 -9.24
N PHE A 161 -4.87 -0.63 -10.29
CA PHE A 161 -6.19 -0.19 -10.73
C PHE A 161 -7.20 -1.29 -10.39
N SER A 162 -8.21 -0.95 -9.59
CA SER A 162 -9.29 -1.86 -9.22
C SER A 162 -10.54 -1.06 -8.81
N PRO A 163 -11.77 -1.49 -9.12
CA PRO A 163 -12.97 -0.81 -8.66
C PRO A 163 -13.25 -1.05 -7.16
N LEU A 164 -12.53 -2.01 -6.55
CA LEU A 164 -12.74 -2.45 -5.17
C LEU A 164 -11.81 -1.76 -4.16
N VAL A 165 -10.88 -0.92 -4.62
CA VAL A 165 -9.91 -0.25 -3.76
C VAL A 165 -10.25 1.22 -3.58
N LEU A 166 -9.89 1.77 -2.42
CA LEU A 166 -9.91 3.21 -2.21
C LEU A 166 -8.67 3.83 -2.88
N PRO A 167 -8.78 5.04 -3.45
CA PRO A 167 -7.61 5.75 -3.93
C PRO A 167 -6.72 6.13 -2.75
N LEU A 168 -5.61 5.42 -2.57
CA LEU A 168 -4.70 5.57 -1.43
C LEU A 168 -3.26 5.32 -1.87
N THR A 169 -2.31 6.00 -1.23
CA THR A 169 -0.88 5.72 -1.41
C THR A 169 -0.37 4.97 -0.19
N LEU A 170 0.19 3.78 -0.42
CA LEU A 170 0.84 2.94 0.58
C LEU A 170 2.33 2.87 0.28
N VAL A 171 3.14 2.87 1.33
CA VAL A 171 4.60 2.78 1.25
C VAL A 171 5.07 1.57 2.04
N ASP A 172 5.63 0.57 1.35
CA ASP A 172 6.36 -0.54 1.98
C ASP A 172 7.84 -0.19 2.08
N LEU A 173 8.42 -0.41 3.25
CA LEU A 173 9.81 -0.09 3.53
C LEU A 173 10.59 -1.35 3.95
N PRO A 174 11.91 -1.38 3.69
CA PRO A 174 12.79 -2.40 4.25
C PRO A 174 12.61 -2.52 5.77
N GLY A 175 12.58 -3.75 6.28
CA GLY A 175 12.44 -3.98 7.72
C GLY A 175 13.75 -3.84 8.47
N PHE A 176 13.69 -3.35 9.72
CA PHE A 176 14.87 -3.25 10.58
C PHE A 176 15.52 -4.63 10.77
N ALA A 177 16.79 -4.74 10.43
CA ALA A 177 17.60 -5.94 10.63
C ALA A 177 18.69 -5.61 11.65
N LYS A 178 18.75 -6.36 12.76
CA LYS A 178 19.72 -6.14 13.84
C LYS A 178 21.10 -6.78 13.57
N VAL A 179 21.18 -7.63 12.56
CA VAL A 179 22.41 -8.32 12.17
C VAL A 179 22.49 -8.32 10.65
N ALA A 180 23.58 -7.78 10.11
CA ALA A 180 23.90 -7.86 8.69
C ALA A 180 24.08 -9.33 8.28
N VAL A 181 23.44 -9.74 7.19
CA VAL A 181 23.53 -11.12 6.67
C VAL A 181 24.17 -11.13 5.29
N GLY A 182 25.24 -11.92 5.13
CA GLY A 182 25.97 -12.03 3.86
C GLY A 182 26.75 -10.76 3.54
N ASP A 183 26.68 -10.27 2.30
CA ASP A 183 27.44 -9.10 1.83
C ASP A 183 26.77 -7.75 2.17
N GLN A 184 26.00 -7.70 3.26
CA GLN A 184 25.40 -6.46 3.74
C GLN A 184 26.45 -5.61 4.45
N PRO A 185 26.44 -4.28 4.26
CA PRO A 185 27.37 -3.42 4.95
C PRO A 185 27.02 -3.35 6.45
N GLU A 186 28.01 -3.06 7.29
CA GLU A 186 27.85 -3.04 8.76
C GLU A 186 26.87 -1.95 9.23
N ASP A 187 26.70 -0.88 8.44
CA ASP A 187 25.80 0.25 8.68
C ASP A 187 24.39 0.05 8.10
N ILE A 188 24.03 -1.17 7.66
CA ILE A 188 22.73 -1.43 7.01
C ILE A 188 21.53 -1.05 7.88
N GLU A 189 21.64 -1.25 9.20
CA GLU A 189 20.60 -0.90 10.16
C GLU A 189 20.35 0.61 10.18
N GLU A 190 21.41 1.41 10.23
CA GLU A 190 21.35 2.88 10.19
C GLU A 190 20.78 3.36 8.85
N GLN A 191 21.21 2.77 7.73
CA GLN A 191 20.68 3.13 6.42
C GLN A 191 19.17 2.85 6.28
N ILE A 192 18.67 1.73 6.80
CA ILE A 192 17.23 1.41 6.82
C ILE A 192 16.50 2.38 7.74
N ARG A 193 17.06 2.68 8.92
CA ARG A 193 16.48 3.61 9.88
C ARG A 193 16.31 5.01 9.28
N ASP A 194 17.35 5.54 8.65
CA ASP A 194 17.33 6.84 7.98
C ASP A 194 16.32 6.88 6.84
N MET A 195 16.28 5.82 6.04
CA MET A 195 15.29 5.68 4.97
C MET A 195 13.87 5.70 5.54
N CYS A 196 13.59 4.95 6.60
CA CYS A 196 12.28 4.96 7.25
C CYS A 196 11.93 6.36 7.77
N LEU A 197 12.86 7.02 8.48
CA LEU A 197 12.68 8.37 9.00
C LEU A 197 12.33 9.38 7.91
N GLU A 198 12.95 9.29 6.73
CA GLU A 198 12.63 10.17 5.59
C GLU A 198 11.14 10.09 5.20
N TYR A 199 10.57 8.88 5.13
CA TYR A 199 9.17 8.69 4.77
C TYR A 199 8.19 9.07 5.89
N ILE A 200 8.49 8.72 7.15
CA ILE A 200 7.58 8.96 8.28
C ILE A 200 7.66 10.39 8.84
N SER A 201 8.71 11.15 8.50
CA SER A 201 8.84 12.57 8.87
C SER A 201 7.83 13.47 8.14
N ASN A 202 7.19 13.00 7.07
CA ASN A 202 6.10 13.72 6.42
C ASN A 202 4.91 13.84 7.39
N PRO A 203 4.44 15.06 7.74
CA PRO A 203 3.30 15.24 8.63
C PRO A 203 1.99 14.69 8.06
N ASN A 204 1.83 14.61 6.73
CA ASN A 204 0.68 14.01 6.07
C ASN A 204 0.85 12.49 5.84
N ALA A 205 1.52 11.80 6.77
CA ALA A 205 1.74 10.36 6.72
C ALA A 205 1.15 9.68 7.97
N ILE A 206 0.31 8.67 7.74
CA ILE A 206 -0.12 7.73 8.78
C ILE A 206 0.96 6.65 8.89
N ILE A 207 1.47 6.46 10.11
CA ILE A 207 2.52 5.49 10.41
C ILE A 207 1.86 4.20 10.91
N LEU A 208 2.00 3.12 10.15
CA LEU A 208 1.63 1.78 10.61
C LEU A 208 2.85 1.11 11.25
N ALA A 209 2.90 1.10 12.58
CA ALA A 209 3.99 0.53 13.36
C ALA A 209 3.75 -0.97 13.61
N VAL A 210 4.29 -1.82 12.72
CA VAL A 210 4.05 -3.26 12.71
C VAL A 210 5.06 -4.00 13.60
N THR A 211 4.54 -4.65 14.64
CA THR A 211 5.31 -5.42 15.64
C THR A 211 4.76 -6.84 15.74
N GLY A 212 5.63 -7.84 15.84
CA GLY A 212 5.21 -9.22 16.12
C GLY A 212 4.85 -9.39 17.60
N ALA A 213 3.74 -10.04 17.89
CA ALA A 213 3.27 -10.28 19.26
C ALA A 213 4.15 -11.27 20.05
N ASN A 214 4.96 -12.06 19.34
CA ASN A 214 5.98 -12.91 19.93
C ASN A 214 7.25 -12.14 20.35
N THR A 215 7.25 -10.80 20.26
CA THR A 215 8.33 -9.91 20.69
C THR A 215 7.78 -8.85 21.64
N ASP A 216 8.59 -8.45 22.62
CA ASP A 216 8.21 -7.41 23.58
C ASP A 216 8.00 -6.05 22.91
N LEU A 217 6.86 -5.40 23.18
CA LEU A 217 6.50 -4.09 22.63
C LEU A 217 7.48 -3.01 23.02
N ALA A 218 8.04 -3.09 24.23
CA ALA A 218 9.00 -2.11 24.73
C ALA A 218 10.27 -2.05 23.85
N ASN A 219 10.56 -3.16 23.16
CA ASN A 219 11.68 -3.32 22.26
C ASN A 219 11.28 -3.18 20.78
N SER A 220 10.08 -2.68 20.48
CA SER A 220 9.63 -2.45 19.11
C SER A 220 10.38 -1.27 18.49
N ASP A 221 11.30 -1.60 17.56
CA ASP A 221 12.01 -0.59 16.77
C ASP A 221 11.02 0.31 16.00
N ALA A 222 9.87 -0.24 15.57
CA ALA A 222 8.82 0.46 14.85
C ALA A 222 8.21 1.61 15.67
N LEU A 223 7.83 1.32 16.92
CA LEU A 223 7.24 2.31 17.82
C LEU A 223 8.29 3.30 18.31
N GLN A 224 9.53 2.86 18.51
CA GLN A 224 10.62 3.75 18.89
C GLN A 224 10.89 4.80 17.83
N ILE A 225 10.95 4.44 16.53
CA ILE A 225 11.14 5.44 15.47
C ILE A 225 9.89 6.30 15.25
N ALA A 226 8.69 5.74 15.40
CA ALA A 226 7.45 6.49 15.24
C ALA A 226 7.37 7.62 16.29
N ARG A 227 7.67 7.32 17.55
CA ARG A 227 7.72 8.32 18.64
C ARG A 227 8.75 9.43 18.43
N GLN A 228 9.75 9.25 17.58
CA GLN A 228 10.71 10.32 17.26
C GLN A 228 10.10 11.40 16.38
N VAL A 229 9.13 11.05 15.53
CA VAL A 229 8.47 11.96 14.56
C VAL A 229 7.00 12.23 14.89
N ASP A 230 6.43 11.47 15.81
CA ASP A 230 5.06 11.55 16.32
C ASP A 230 5.04 11.17 17.82
N PRO A 231 5.55 12.03 18.72
CA PRO A 231 5.65 11.74 20.16
C PRO A 231 4.30 11.52 20.84
N ASP A 232 3.28 12.25 20.38
CA ASP A 232 1.91 12.20 20.93
C ASP A 232 1.08 11.07 20.30
N GLY A 233 1.57 10.45 19.22
CA GLY A 233 0.92 9.32 18.56
C GLY A 233 -0.33 9.72 17.76
N GLU A 234 -0.44 10.96 17.30
CA GLU A 234 -1.64 11.48 16.62
C GLU A 234 -1.88 10.81 15.26
N ARG A 235 -0.83 10.30 14.63
CA ARG A 235 -0.85 9.69 13.29
C ARG A 235 -0.16 8.33 13.25
N THR A 236 0.08 7.72 14.41
CA THR A 236 0.70 6.40 14.53
C THR A 236 -0.33 5.36 14.98
N VAL A 237 -0.46 4.29 14.20
CA VAL A 237 -1.28 3.13 14.53
C VAL A 237 -0.37 1.94 14.78
N GLY A 238 -0.42 1.40 16.01
CA GLY A 238 0.25 0.15 16.35
C GLY A 238 -0.46 -1.05 15.74
N VAL A 239 0.29 -1.93 15.08
CA VAL A 239 -0.24 -3.18 14.49
C VAL A 239 0.50 -4.37 15.08
N LEU A 240 -0.22 -5.20 15.84
CA LEU A 240 0.30 -6.45 16.38
C LEU A 240 -0.01 -7.62 15.43
N THR A 241 1.03 -8.31 14.97
CA THR A 241 0.93 -9.50 14.10
C THR A 241 1.39 -10.75 14.84
N LYS A 242 1.27 -11.94 14.22
CA LYS A 242 1.80 -13.20 14.78
C LYS A 242 1.27 -13.56 16.18
N LEU A 243 0.03 -13.19 16.50
CA LEU A 243 -0.62 -13.55 17.77
C LEU A 243 -0.73 -15.08 17.94
N ASP A 244 -0.82 -15.80 16.83
CA ASP A 244 -0.82 -17.27 16.76
C ASP A 244 0.52 -17.91 17.20
N LEU A 245 1.61 -17.14 17.19
CA LEU A 245 2.95 -17.59 17.56
C LEU A 245 3.37 -17.14 18.97
N MET A 246 2.43 -16.64 19.77
CA MET A 246 2.70 -16.31 21.17
C MET A 246 2.93 -17.57 22.02
N ASP A 247 3.72 -17.43 23.08
CA ASP A 247 4.00 -18.54 23.99
C ASP A 247 2.70 -19.01 24.67
N PRO A 248 2.44 -20.33 24.76
CA PRO A 248 1.24 -20.84 25.40
C PRO A 248 1.06 -20.31 26.82
N GLY A 249 -0.09 -19.71 27.09
CA GLY A 249 -0.39 -19.09 28.38
C GLY A 249 -0.02 -17.60 28.49
N THR A 250 0.49 -17.00 27.42
CA THR A 250 0.64 -15.53 27.28
C THR A 250 -0.47 -14.95 26.40
N ASP A 251 -0.77 -13.66 26.57
CA ASP A 251 -1.72 -12.93 25.73
C ASP A 251 -1.26 -11.47 25.53
N ALA A 252 -1.89 -10.79 24.57
CA ALA A 252 -1.55 -9.41 24.19
C ALA A 252 -2.52 -8.38 24.80
N SER A 253 -3.31 -8.73 25.83
CA SER A 253 -4.38 -7.87 26.34
C SER A 253 -3.84 -6.55 26.88
N GLU A 254 -2.72 -6.57 27.60
CA GLU A 254 -2.05 -5.36 28.10
C GLU A 254 -1.47 -4.50 26.98
N MET A 255 -1.13 -5.10 25.83
CA MET A 255 -0.56 -4.40 24.67
C MET A 255 -1.62 -3.74 23.78
N LEU A 256 -2.90 -4.14 23.94
CA LEU A 256 -4.05 -3.69 23.14
C LEU A 256 -4.91 -2.64 23.87
N GLN A 257 -4.58 -2.29 25.11
CA GLN A 257 -5.22 -1.23 25.90
C GLN A 257 -4.56 0.13 25.66
#